data_AF-A0A534RTR7-F1
#
_entry.id   AF-A0A534RTR7-F1
#
_cell.length_a   1.000
_cell.length_b   1.000
_cell.length_c   1.000
_cell.angle_alpha   90.00
_cell.angle_beta   90.00
_cell.angle_gamma   90.00
#
_symmetry.space_group_name_H-M   'P 1'
#
loop_
_entity.id
_entity.type
_entity.pdbx_description
1 polymer ?
#
loop_
_entity_poly.entity_id
_entity_poly.type
_entity_poly.pdbx_seq_one_letter_code
_entity_poly.pdbx_strand_id
1 'polypeptide(L)' 'MLTTPGFCDERIHLFLARDLADGSHAHEADEAIAEIARIPLADALRKVREGEIVDGKTIAGLFLAAAVLGDA' A
#
# COMPACT_ATOMS: atom_id res chain seq x y z
N MET A 1 3.16 2.06 -11.77
CA MET A 1 4.01 0.86 -11.85
C MET A 1 3.38 -0.15 -12.79
N LEU A 2 4.19 -0.99 -13.44
CA LEU A 2 3.73 -2.17 -14.16
C LEU A 2 3.88 -3.37 -13.24
N THR A 3 2.81 -4.12 -13.03
CA THR A 3 2.76 -5.23 -12.05
C THR A 3 3.36 -6.51 -12.58
N THR A 4 3.11 -6.84 -13.84
CA THR A 4 3.60 -8.08 -14.48
C THR A 4 3.89 -7.84 -15.96
N PRO A 5 4.92 -7.04 -16.30
CA PRO A 5 5.16 -6.60 -17.69
C PRO A 5 5.48 -7.75 -18.67
N GLY A 6 5.82 -8.94 -18.17
CA GLY A 6 6.02 -10.14 -19.00
C GLY A 6 4.72 -10.79 -19.50
N PHE A 7 3.56 -10.37 -18.99
CA PHE A 7 2.26 -10.96 -19.32
C PHE A 7 1.15 -9.92 -19.51
N CYS A 8 1.16 -8.87 -18.70
CA CYS A 8 0.09 -7.87 -18.64
C CYS A 8 0.67 -6.46 -18.82
N ASP A 9 -0.10 -5.61 -19.50
CA ASP A 9 0.17 -4.18 -19.68
C ASP A 9 -0.48 -3.30 -18.60
N GLU A 10 -0.99 -3.91 -17.52
CA GLU A 10 -1.62 -3.24 -16.38
C GLU A 10 -0.74 -2.11 -15.83
N ARG A 11 -1.39 -0.97 -15.61
CA ARG A 11 -0.79 0.22 -15.01
C ARG A 11 -1.50 0.57 -13.72
N ILE A 12 -0.77 0.48 -12.61
CA ILE A 12 -1.24 0.94 -11.31
C ILE A 12 -0.62 2.30 -11.00
N HIS A 13 -1.46 3.28 -10.68
CA HIS A 13 -1.06 4.61 -10.22
C HIS A 13 -1.06 4.62 -8.68
N LEU A 14 0.02 5.13 -8.09
CA LEU A 14 0.18 5.20 -6.63
C LEU A 14 -0.03 6.65 -6.19
N PHE A 15 -0.81 6.83 -5.13
CA PHE A 15 -1.15 8.13 -4.56
C PHE A 15 -0.86 8.14 -3.05
N LEU A 16 -0.49 9.31 -2.52
CA LEU A 16 -0.31 9.54 -1.08
C LEU A 16 -1.45 10.41 -0.56
N ALA A 17 -2.42 9.79 0.10
CA ALA A 17 -3.50 10.52 0.75
C ALA A 17 -3.02 11.09 2.10
N ARG A 18 -3.40 12.33 2.40
CA ARG A 18 -3.07 13.06 3.63
C ARG A 18 -4.31 13.79 4.14
N ASP A 19 -4.24 14.27 5.38
CA ASP A 19 -5.32 15.00 6.03
C ASP A 19 -6.63 14.18 6.05
N LEU A 20 -6.50 12.92 6.48
CA LEU A 20 -7.60 11.95 6.50
C LEU A 20 -8.61 12.26 7.61
N ALA A 21 -9.88 12.05 7.29
CA ALA A 21 -10.99 11.99 8.25
C ALA A 21 -11.65 10.60 8.18
N ASP A 22 -12.25 10.17 9.28
CA ASP A 22 -12.98 8.90 9.30
C ASP A 22 -14.23 8.99 8.41
N GLY A 23 -14.45 7.95 7.61
CA GLY A 23 -15.60 7.81 6.71
C GLY A 23 -16.30 6.48 6.90
N SER A 24 -17.49 6.33 6.31
CA SER A 24 -18.19 5.05 6.25
C SER A 24 -17.64 4.18 5.13
N HIS A 25 -17.54 2.87 5.37
CA HIS A 25 -17.24 1.89 4.33
C HIS A 25 -18.50 1.52 3.54
N ALA A 26 -18.34 1.22 2.26
CA ALA A 26 -19.39 0.73 1.37
C ALA A 26 -18.85 -0.43 0.52
N HIS A 27 -18.41 -1.50 1.20
CA HIS A 27 -17.80 -2.66 0.57
C HIS A 27 -18.76 -3.35 -0.41
N GLU A 28 -18.23 -3.77 -1.55
CA GLU A 28 -18.95 -4.65 -2.48
C GLU A 28 -19.06 -6.06 -1.90
N ALA A 29 -19.96 -6.88 -2.44
CA ALA A 29 -20.26 -8.19 -1.89
C ALA A 29 -19.06 -9.17 -1.93
N ASP A 30 -18.12 -8.93 -2.84
CA ASP A 30 -16.90 -9.71 -3.05
C ASP A 30 -15.65 -9.08 -2.41
N GLU A 31 -15.78 -7.91 -1.76
CA GLU A 31 -14.69 -7.31 -0.98
C GLU A 31 -14.55 -7.98 0.39
N ALA A 32 -13.75 -9.06 0.44
CA ALA A 32 -13.46 -9.77 1.67
C ALA A 32 -12.28 -9.14 2.45
N ILE A 33 -12.55 -8.07 3.20
CA ILE A 33 -11.56 -7.42 4.08
C ILE A 33 -11.67 -7.98 5.51
N ALA A 34 -10.64 -8.69 5.95
CA ALA A 34 -10.62 -9.30 7.28
C ALA A 34 -10.29 -8.31 8.41
N GLU A 35 -9.39 -7.34 8.15
CA GLU A 35 -8.91 -6.40 9.15
C GLU A 35 -8.54 -5.05 8.51
N ILE A 36 -8.84 -3.97 9.23
CA ILE A 36 -8.34 -2.62 8.94
C ILE A 36 -7.43 -2.21 10.09
N ALA A 37 -6.17 -1.91 9.79
CA ALA A 37 -5.16 -1.56 10.78
C ALA A 37 -4.48 -0.22 10.46
N ARG A 38 -4.16 0.55 11.51
CA ARG A 38 -3.26 1.70 11.43
C ARG A 38 -1.88 1.25 11.89
N ILE A 39 -0.90 1.32 11.00
CA ILE A 39 0.47 0.85 11.26
C ILE A 39 1.42 2.03 11.08
N PRO A 40 2.36 2.28 12.00
CA PRO A 40 3.43 3.25 11.77
C PRO A 40 4.22 2.92 10.51
N LEU A 41 4.59 3.94 9.72
CA LEU A 41 5.29 3.73 8.45
C LEU A 41 6.59 2.94 8.62
N ALA A 42 7.36 3.23 9.67
CA ALA A 42 8.59 2.50 9.99
C ALA A 42 8.36 1.00 10.22
N ASP A 43 7.26 0.63 10.89
CA ASP A 43 6.88 -0.77 11.12
C ASP A 43 6.41 -1.45 9.84
N ALA A 44 5.64 -0.75 9.00
CA ALA A 44 5.25 -1.29 7.70
C ALA A 44 6.47 -1.56 6.81
N LEU A 45 7.45 -0.66 6.79
CA LEU A 45 8.72 -0.86 6.06
C LEU A 45 9.54 -2.01 6.65
N ARG A 46 9.52 -2.19 7.97
CA ARG A 46 10.15 -3.36 8.63
C ARG A 46 9.49 -4.67 8.19
N LYS A 47 8.15 -4.72 8.18
CA LYS A 47 7.38 -5.87 7.70
C LYS A 47 7.67 -6.22 6.23
N VAL A 48 7.91 -5.21 5.38
CA VAL A 48 8.37 -5.43 4.00
C VAL A 48 9.75 -6.10 3.99
N ARG A 49 10.72 -5.60 4.77
CA ARG A 49 12.08 -6.18 4.84
C ARG A 49 12.10 -7.60 5.40
N GLU A 50 11.19 -7.90 6.31
CA GLU A 50 11.04 -9.23 6.91
C GLU A 50 10.25 -10.20 6.02
N GLY A 51 9.67 -9.73 4.91
CA GLY A 51 8.89 -10.55 3.98
C GLY A 51 7.48 -10.85 4.46
N GLU A 52 6.96 -10.14 5.46
CA GLU A 52 5.56 -10.23 5.87
C GLU A 52 4.62 -9.51 4.87
N ILE A 53 5.10 -8.43 4.26
CA ILE A 53 4.41 -7.73 3.17
C ILE A 53 5.14 -8.05 1.87
N VAL A 54 4.48 -8.83 1.01
CA VAL A 54 5.05 -9.32 -0.27
C VAL A 54 4.37 -8.75 -1.52
N ASP A 55 3.23 -8.07 -1.37
CA ASP A 55 2.50 -7.49 -2.49
C ASP A 55 3.29 -6.30 -3.11
N GLY A 56 3.63 -6.41 -4.39
CA GLY A 56 4.55 -5.49 -5.05
C GLY A 56 4.07 -4.04 -5.10
N LYS A 57 2.76 -3.80 -5.26
CA LYS A 57 2.19 -2.45 -5.27
C LYS A 57 2.16 -1.82 -3.88
N THR A 58 1.91 -2.63 -2.85
CA THR A 58 2.03 -2.19 -1.45
C THR A 58 3.49 -1.83 -1.11
N ILE A 59 4.45 -2.69 -1.48
CA ILE A 59 5.88 -2.43 -1.28
C ILE A 59 6.30 -1.12 -1.95
N ALA A 60 5.97 -0.94 -3.24
CA ALA A 60 6.31 0.27 -3.98
C ALA A 60 5.68 1.53 -3.36
N GLY A 61 4.41 1.45 -2.96
CA GLY A 61 3.70 2.55 -2.32
C GLY A 61 4.33 2.99 -1.00
N LEU A 62 4.68 2.04 -0.13
CA LEU A 62 5.31 2.32 1.17
C LEU A 62 6.68 2.98 1.02
N PHE A 63 7.53 2.48 0.12
CA PHE A 63 8.86 3.09 -0.10
C PHE A 63 8.77 4.46 -0.77
N LEU A 64 7.85 4.67 -1.71
CA LEU A 64 7.61 5.99 -2.29
C LEU A 64 7.10 6.99 -1.23
N ALA A 65 6.19 6.56 -0.36
CA ALA A 65 5.71 7.39 0.74
C ALA A 65 6.86 7.79 1.68
N ALA A 66 7.72 6.84 2.06
CA ALA A 66 8.89 7.10 2.91
C ALA A 66 9.86 8.12 2.28
N ALA A 67 10.14 7.98 0.98
CA ALA A 67 11.00 8.91 0.25
C ALA A 67 10.43 10.34 0.19
N VAL A 68 9.11 10.49 0.14
CA VAL A 68 8.44 11.80 0.12
C VAL A 68 8.32 12.40 1.53
N LEU A 69 8.10 11.58 2.55
CA LEU A 69 7.86 12.03 3.92
C LEU A 69 9.15 12.28 4.73
N GLY A 70 10.31 11.83 4.23
CA GLY A 70 11.61 12.14 4.83
C GLY A 70 12.10 11.13 5.86
N ASP A 71 11.62 9.89 5.81
CA ASP A 71 12.15 8.80 6.64
C ASP A 71 13.33 8.12 5.91
N ALA A 72 14.51 8.74 6.05
CA ALA A 72 15.83 8.11 5.91
C ALA A 72 16.82 8.77 6.89
#